data_AF-A0A179BTJ1-F1
#
_entry.id   AF-A0A179BTJ1-F1
#
_cell.length_a   1.000
_cell.length_b   1.000
_cell.length_c   1.000
_cell.angle_alpha   90.00
_cell.angle_beta   90.00
_cell.angle_gamma   90.00
#
_symmetry.space_group_name_H-M   'P 1'
#
loop_
_entity.id
_entity.type
_entity.pdbx_description
1 polymer ?
#
loop_
_entity_poly.entity_id
_entity_poly.type
_entity_poly.pdbx_seq_one_letter_code
_entity_poly.pdbx_strand_id
1 'polypeptide(L)'
;MAAYSIDEAIRELAPALGKAPAGAVSGEWTATTMQAGHSSRTGGYLDAEGNHVPEDSRHPLDIIADVAEKLDASALQRFNKVVIRWKKPKFPFMQAKITLETSYDQTIMPRDPDDPIYETAAAARRAFWQSRGTLQEDFAVERGMANIHAQTKWFGPHRRILAIHAPGRLTLATDGLSTPWAGISEPENGVECELFMEFDAARLDTAGIENWANLLINIGDLVADGHCVARDVEKHGAILFCRLTEDYLPMSRIVLSRDAGRIDGLPFGSVPLIRATPIAEAEIEGQDLSDDWGAAAARHALAKRGIR
;
A
#
# COMPACT_ATOMS: atom_id res chain seq x y z
N MET A 1 21.21 25.77 -19.89
CA MET A 1 19.79 25.94 -19.51
C MET A 1 19.78 26.46 -18.08
N ALA A 2 18.92 27.42 -17.73
CA ALA A 2 18.82 27.91 -16.36
C ALA A 2 18.22 26.79 -15.47
N ALA A 3 18.68 26.70 -14.22
CA ALA A 3 18.15 25.73 -13.25
C ALA A 3 16.75 26.17 -12.81
N TYR A 4 15.83 25.22 -12.66
CA TYR A 4 14.45 25.51 -12.27
C TYR A 4 14.39 26.08 -10.85
N SER A 5 13.71 27.21 -10.69
CA SER A 5 13.71 28.03 -9.47
C SER A 5 12.35 28.08 -8.79
N ILE A 6 12.32 28.52 -7.52
CA ILE A 6 11.08 28.75 -6.76
C ILE A 6 10.15 29.74 -7.47
N ASP A 7 10.69 30.77 -8.11
CA ASP A 7 9.87 31.75 -8.85
C ASP A 7 9.21 31.15 -10.10
N GLU A 8 9.88 30.22 -10.77
CA GLU A 8 9.31 29.46 -11.89
C GLU A 8 8.25 28.48 -11.42
N ALA A 9 8.50 27.79 -10.30
CA ALA A 9 7.51 26.95 -9.62
C ALA A 9 6.23 27.72 -9.26
N ILE A 10 6.37 28.90 -8.65
CA ILE A 10 5.22 29.76 -8.32
C ILE A 10 4.46 30.18 -9.57
N ARG A 11 5.17 30.50 -10.67
CA ARG A 11 4.55 30.89 -11.94
C ARG A 11 3.76 29.73 -12.57
N GLU A 12 4.26 28.51 -12.46
CA GLU A 12 3.60 27.30 -12.95
C GLU A 12 2.37 26.91 -12.11
N LEU A 13 2.44 27.11 -10.79
CA LEU A 13 1.32 26.85 -9.87
C LEU A 13 0.18 27.86 -10.02
N ALA A 14 0.48 29.12 -10.35
CA ALA A 14 -0.49 30.21 -10.40
C ALA A 14 -1.79 29.93 -11.19
N PRO A 15 -1.75 29.43 -12.44
CA PRO A 15 -2.97 29.13 -13.20
C PRO A 15 -3.78 27.96 -12.63
N ALA A 16 -3.12 26.98 -11.98
CA ALA A 16 -3.79 25.85 -11.36
C ALA A 16 -4.47 26.25 -10.05
N LEU A 17 -3.72 26.90 -9.16
CA LEU A 17 -4.21 27.35 -7.87
C LEU A 17 -5.13 28.58 -7.97
N GLY A 18 -5.12 29.27 -9.11
CA GLY A 18 -6.02 30.38 -9.40
C GLY A 18 -7.47 29.96 -9.63
N LYS A 19 -7.74 28.67 -9.92
CA LYS A 19 -9.09 28.12 -10.13
C LYS A 19 -9.72 27.63 -8.82
N ALA A 20 -9.51 28.39 -7.74
CA ALA A 20 -9.99 28.02 -6.41
C ALA A 20 -11.53 27.86 -6.37
N PRO A 21 -12.06 26.88 -5.62
CA PRO A 21 -13.49 26.67 -5.48
C PRO A 21 -14.17 27.85 -4.77
N ALA A 22 -15.49 27.98 -4.97
CA ALA A 22 -16.27 29.01 -4.29
C ALA A 22 -16.19 28.83 -2.76
N GLY A 23 -16.01 29.95 -2.04
CA GLY A 23 -15.82 29.93 -0.58
C GLY A 23 -14.36 29.87 -0.12
N ALA A 24 -13.42 29.45 -0.97
CA ALA A 24 -12.01 29.44 -0.63
C ALA A 24 -11.47 30.87 -0.40
N VAL A 25 -10.72 31.06 0.70
CA VAL A 25 -10.01 32.31 1.02
C VAL A 25 -8.50 32.10 1.20
N SER A 26 -8.10 30.87 1.52
CA SER A 26 -6.72 30.44 1.58
C SER A 26 -6.58 28.99 1.13
N GLY A 27 -5.37 28.49 1.04
CA GLY A 27 -5.08 27.09 0.77
C GLY A 27 -3.66 26.78 1.22
N GLU A 28 -3.46 25.56 1.68
CA GLU A 28 -2.15 25.06 2.07
C GLU A 28 -2.00 23.64 1.54
N TRP A 29 -0.84 23.38 0.94
CA TRP A 29 -0.45 22.06 0.48
C TRP A 29 0.96 21.75 0.96
N THR A 30 1.16 20.48 1.27
CA THR A 30 2.48 19.91 1.55
C THR A 30 2.77 18.84 0.51
N ALA A 31 3.97 18.86 -0.05
CA ALA A 31 4.50 17.81 -0.89
C ALA A 31 5.87 17.37 -0.39
N THR A 32 6.20 16.08 -0.56
CA THR A 32 7.54 15.56 -0.29
C THR A 32 8.26 15.24 -1.60
N THR A 33 9.59 15.27 -1.58
CA THR A 33 10.38 14.77 -2.72
C THR A 33 10.27 13.24 -2.79
N MET A 34 10.76 12.65 -3.89
CA MET A 34 10.80 11.20 -4.03
C MET A 34 11.76 10.59 -3.02
N GLN A 35 11.24 9.79 -2.10
CA GLN A 35 11.96 9.19 -0.98
C GLN A 35 11.66 7.68 -0.96
N ALA A 36 12.65 6.86 -1.30
CA ALA A 36 12.53 5.41 -1.46
C ALA A 36 11.34 4.94 -2.34
N GLY A 37 11.07 5.64 -3.45
CA GLY A 37 9.97 5.30 -4.35
C GLY A 37 8.59 5.80 -3.89
N HIS A 38 8.53 6.55 -2.79
CA HIS A 38 7.32 7.22 -2.31
C HIS A 38 7.48 8.74 -2.34
N SER A 39 6.40 9.44 -2.68
CA SER A 39 6.27 10.89 -2.48
C SER A 39 4.83 11.17 -2.10
N SER A 40 4.61 12.03 -1.11
CA SER A 40 3.29 12.40 -0.63
C SER A 40 2.90 13.80 -1.11
N ARG A 41 1.60 14.02 -1.28
CA ARG A 41 1.02 15.33 -1.55
C ARG A 41 -0.35 15.43 -0.91
N THR A 42 -0.51 16.40 -0.02
CA THR A 42 -1.73 16.60 0.75
C THR A 42 -2.04 18.08 0.86
N GLY A 43 -3.27 18.39 1.26
CA GLY A 43 -3.74 19.76 1.43
C GLY A 43 -4.93 20.09 0.55
N GLY A 44 -5.30 21.36 0.56
CA GLY A 44 -6.47 21.85 -0.14
C GLY A 44 -6.79 23.29 0.20
N TYR A 45 -7.88 23.78 -0.37
CA TYR A 45 -8.39 25.10 -0.06
C TYR A 45 -9.13 25.13 1.28
N LEU A 46 -9.08 26.29 1.93
CA LEU A 46 -9.69 26.57 3.21
C LEU A 46 -10.65 27.76 3.11
N ASP A 47 -11.79 27.67 3.78
CA ASP A 47 -12.74 28.77 3.98
C ASP A 47 -12.23 29.77 5.03
N ALA A 48 -13.06 30.76 5.38
CA ALA A 48 -12.68 31.81 6.34
C ALA A 48 -12.58 31.30 7.78
N GLU A 49 -13.27 30.20 8.06
CA GLU A 49 -13.31 29.50 9.33
C GLU A 49 -12.16 28.47 9.46
N GLY A 50 -11.44 28.22 8.37
CA GLY A 50 -10.32 27.28 8.30
C GLY A 50 -10.70 25.84 7.95
N ASN A 51 -11.94 25.59 7.51
CA ASN A 51 -12.38 24.27 7.09
C ASN A 51 -12.01 24.00 5.63
N HIS A 52 -11.78 22.74 5.29
CA HIS A 52 -11.54 22.32 3.92
C HIS A 52 -12.77 22.57 3.04
N VAL A 53 -12.55 23.26 1.93
CA VAL A 53 -13.57 23.45 0.89
C VAL A 53 -13.58 22.20 0.01
N PRO A 54 -14.75 21.57 -0.24
CA PRO A 54 -14.86 20.43 -1.14
C PRO A 54 -14.29 20.76 -2.51
N GLU A 55 -13.50 19.83 -3.05
CA GLU A 55 -12.84 19.98 -4.33
C GLU A 55 -13.11 18.76 -5.22
N ASP A 56 -13.74 18.99 -6.37
CA ASP A 56 -14.09 17.92 -7.31
C ASP A 56 -12.89 17.48 -8.17
N SER A 57 -11.78 18.22 -8.14
CA SER A 57 -10.61 18.01 -8.99
C SER A 57 -9.34 17.74 -8.18
N ARG A 58 -8.58 16.71 -8.59
CA ARG A 58 -7.23 16.43 -8.07
C ARG A 58 -6.12 17.20 -8.81
N HIS A 59 -6.49 17.99 -9.83
CA HIS A 59 -5.55 18.70 -10.69
C HIS A 59 -4.53 19.58 -9.94
N PRO A 60 -4.88 20.28 -8.84
CA PRO A 60 -3.90 21.01 -8.04
C PRO A 60 -2.80 20.10 -7.47
N LEU A 61 -3.17 18.91 -6.96
CA LEU A 61 -2.20 17.97 -6.39
C LEU A 61 -1.24 17.45 -7.46
N ASP A 62 -1.72 17.16 -8.67
CA ASP A 62 -0.87 16.64 -9.74
C ASP A 62 0.19 17.66 -10.17
N ILE A 63 -0.17 18.93 -10.35
CA ILE A 63 0.80 19.98 -10.68
C ILE A 63 1.78 20.23 -9.53
N ILE A 64 1.33 20.13 -8.29
CA ILE A 64 2.20 20.25 -7.12
C ILE A 64 3.28 19.15 -7.12
N ALA A 65 2.91 17.91 -7.48
CA ALA A 65 3.89 16.84 -7.64
C ALA A 65 4.93 17.16 -8.72
N ASP A 66 4.49 17.57 -9.91
CA ASP A 66 5.39 17.91 -11.02
C ASP A 66 6.37 19.04 -10.64
N VAL A 67 5.88 20.06 -9.92
CA VAL A 67 6.70 21.19 -9.45
C VAL A 67 7.71 20.74 -8.40
N ALA A 68 7.31 19.88 -7.46
CA ALA A 68 8.22 19.35 -6.45
C ALA A 68 9.35 18.51 -7.09
N GLU A 69 9.03 17.69 -8.09
CA GLU A 69 10.00 16.88 -8.84
C GLU A 69 11.01 17.76 -9.60
N LYS A 70 10.54 18.81 -10.30
CA LYS A 70 11.41 19.75 -11.01
C LYS A 70 12.32 20.55 -10.09
N LEU A 71 11.80 20.97 -8.93
CA LEU A 71 12.60 21.64 -7.91
C LEU A 71 13.68 20.72 -7.35
N ASP A 72 13.36 19.46 -7.06
CA ASP A 72 14.31 18.46 -6.55
C ASP A 72 15.43 18.19 -7.57
N ALA A 73 15.07 17.99 -8.85
CA ALA A 73 16.02 17.77 -9.93
C ALA A 73 16.98 18.95 -10.17
N SER A 74 16.61 20.17 -9.74
CA SER A 74 17.41 21.39 -9.92
C SER A 74 18.06 21.90 -8.62
N ALA A 75 17.86 21.21 -7.50
CA ALA A 75 18.22 21.70 -6.18
C ALA A 75 19.74 21.73 -5.94
N LEU A 76 20.27 22.88 -5.51
CA LEU A 76 21.65 22.99 -5.04
C LEU A 76 21.81 22.57 -3.56
N GLN A 77 20.74 22.69 -2.78
CA GLN A 77 20.67 22.25 -1.38
C GLN A 77 19.57 21.19 -1.25
N ARG A 78 19.85 20.15 -0.46
CA ARG A 78 18.88 19.08 -0.18
C ARG A 78 17.67 19.65 0.55
N PHE A 79 16.48 19.29 0.08
CA PHE A 79 15.21 19.45 0.76
C PHE A 79 14.39 18.18 0.54
N ASN A 80 13.39 17.96 1.38
CA ASN A 80 12.46 16.83 1.25
C ASN A 80 11.01 17.22 1.48
N LYS A 81 10.76 18.50 1.80
CA LYS A 81 9.44 19.05 2.05
C LYS A 81 9.26 20.36 1.31
N VAL A 82 8.15 20.47 0.60
CA VAL A 82 7.68 21.68 -0.07
C VAL A 82 6.36 22.08 0.56
N VAL A 83 6.27 23.32 1.05
CA VAL A 83 5.02 23.88 1.57
C VAL A 83 4.58 25.00 0.64
N ILE A 84 3.37 24.87 0.12
CA ILE A 84 2.77 25.83 -0.81
C ILE A 84 1.57 26.45 -0.11
N ARG A 85 1.54 27.78 -0.09
CA ARG A 85 0.41 28.52 0.47
C ARG A 85 -0.16 29.43 -0.60
N TRP A 86 -1.48 29.39 -0.70
CA TRP A 86 -2.25 30.26 -1.58
C TRP A 86 -3.14 31.16 -0.73
N LYS A 87 -3.26 32.42 -1.13
CA LYS A 87 -4.17 33.37 -0.49
C LYS A 87 -4.95 34.13 -1.54
N LYS A 88 -6.27 34.15 -1.35
CA LYS A 88 -7.19 34.89 -2.22
C LYS A 88 -6.78 36.36 -2.31
N PRO A 89 -6.83 36.96 -3.51
CA PRO A 89 -6.58 38.38 -3.65
C PRO A 89 -7.63 39.21 -2.89
N LYS A 90 -7.19 40.34 -2.33
CA LYS A 90 -8.09 41.28 -1.63
C LYS A 90 -9.03 42.03 -2.59
N PHE A 91 -8.66 42.14 -3.87
CA PHE A 91 -9.40 42.89 -4.88
C PHE A 91 -9.58 42.07 -6.18
N PRO A 92 -10.69 42.25 -6.94
CA PRO A 92 -11.05 41.41 -8.09
C PRO A 92 -10.05 41.37 -9.25
N PHE A 93 -9.12 42.33 -9.33
CA PHE A 93 -8.14 42.45 -10.41
C PHE A 93 -6.71 42.06 -9.99
N MET A 94 -6.52 41.69 -8.73
CA MET A 94 -5.23 41.23 -8.23
C MET A 94 -5.10 39.72 -8.42
N GLN A 95 -3.87 39.27 -8.68
CA GLN A 95 -3.55 37.85 -8.65
C GLN A 95 -3.51 37.35 -7.20
N ALA A 96 -3.83 36.07 -7.02
CA ALA A 96 -3.65 35.41 -5.74
C ALA A 96 -2.17 35.43 -5.33
N LYS A 97 -1.93 35.53 -4.03
CA LYS A 97 -0.57 35.42 -3.49
C LYS A 97 -0.26 33.95 -3.30
N ILE A 98 0.79 33.48 -3.96
CA ILE A 98 1.34 32.14 -3.75
C ILE A 98 2.73 32.30 -3.12
N THR A 99 3.00 31.51 -2.10
CA THR A 99 4.33 31.36 -1.51
C THR A 99 4.70 29.89 -1.49
N LEU A 100 5.96 29.60 -1.80
CA LEU A 100 6.51 28.27 -1.78
C LEU A 100 7.78 28.29 -0.93
N GLU A 101 7.85 27.37 0.02
CA GLU A 101 9.00 27.17 0.90
C GLU A 101 9.50 25.75 0.75
N THR A 102 10.81 25.57 0.64
CA THR A 102 11.46 24.26 0.71
C THR A 102 12.19 24.13 2.04
N SER A 103 12.14 22.95 2.65
CA SER A 103 12.83 22.66 3.89
C SER A 103 13.32 21.22 3.93
N TYR A 104 14.35 20.99 4.75
CA TYR A 104 14.82 19.66 5.07
C TYR A 104 14.31 19.27 6.46
N ASP A 105 13.43 18.29 6.51
CA ASP A 105 12.77 17.78 7.71
C ASP A 105 13.30 16.38 8.01
N GLN A 106 14.11 16.25 9.06
CA GLN A 106 14.71 14.97 9.44
C GLN A 106 13.69 13.94 9.90
N THR A 107 12.53 14.37 10.39
CA THR A 107 11.51 13.44 10.89
C THR A 107 10.79 12.70 9.78
N ILE A 108 10.86 13.23 8.54
CA ILE A 108 10.29 12.60 7.34
C ILE A 108 11.34 11.84 6.49
N MET A 109 12.50 11.56 7.07
CA MET A 109 13.53 10.79 6.38
C MET A 109 13.10 9.32 6.22
N PRO A 110 13.46 8.69 5.09
CA PRO A 110 13.42 7.25 4.95
C PRO A 110 14.09 6.59 6.15
N ARG A 111 13.45 5.56 6.69
CA ARG A 111 14.16 4.59 7.52
C ARG A 111 15.30 4.00 6.71
N ASP A 112 16.48 3.93 7.29
CA ASP A 112 17.64 3.30 6.66
C ASP A 112 17.37 1.81 6.46
N PRO A 113 17.96 1.15 5.45
CA PRO A 113 17.77 -0.29 5.21
C PRO A 113 18.09 -1.18 6.41
N ASP A 114 18.96 -0.69 7.31
CA ASP A 114 19.41 -1.36 8.52
C ASP A 114 18.62 -0.93 9.78
N ASP A 115 17.49 -0.23 9.63
CA ASP A 115 16.67 0.20 10.77
C ASP A 115 16.20 -1.03 11.58
N PRO A 116 16.48 -1.08 12.90
CA PRO A 116 16.12 -2.23 13.76
C PRO A 116 14.61 -2.49 13.82
N ILE A 117 13.78 -1.54 13.37
CA ILE A 117 12.33 -1.72 13.27
C ILE A 117 11.95 -2.87 12.33
N TYR A 118 12.75 -3.11 11.28
CA TYR A 118 12.46 -4.17 10.30
C TYR A 118 12.62 -5.55 10.93
N GLU A 119 13.68 -5.75 11.71
CA GLU A 119 13.87 -7.00 12.47
C GLU A 119 12.85 -7.13 13.59
N THR A 120 12.45 -6.04 14.23
CA THR A 120 11.37 -6.05 15.22
C THR A 120 10.05 -6.52 14.60
N ALA A 121 9.70 -6.00 13.42
CA ALA A 121 8.51 -6.43 12.69
C ALA A 121 8.60 -7.90 12.24
N ALA A 122 9.76 -8.32 11.73
CA ALA A 122 9.99 -9.71 11.34
C ALA A 122 9.90 -10.68 12.52
N ALA A 123 10.46 -10.31 13.68
CA ALA A 123 10.38 -11.11 14.89
C ALA A 123 8.92 -11.30 15.36
N ALA A 124 8.11 -10.23 15.34
CA ALA A 124 6.69 -10.31 15.70
C ALA A 124 5.91 -11.26 14.77
N ARG A 125 6.12 -11.15 13.45
CA ARG A 125 5.50 -12.07 12.47
C ARG A 125 5.94 -13.51 12.65
N ARG A 126 7.25 -13.75 12.81
CA ARG A 126 7.80 -15.11 13.03
C ARG A 126 7.22 -15.74 14.29
N ALA A 127 7.18 -15.00 15.40
CA ALA A 127 6.59 -15.48 16.65
C ALA A 127 5.10 -15.85 16.47
N PHE A 128 4.35 -15.02 15.75
CA PHE A 128 2.96 -15.31 15.41
C PHE A 128 2.83 -16.59 14.58
N TRP A 129 3.60 -16.75 13.50
CA TRP A 129 3.52 -17.94 12.64
C TRP A 129 3.98 -19.21 13.36
N GLN A 130 5.02 -19.14 14.18
CA GLN A 130 5.47 -20.25 15.04
C GLN A 130 4.43 -20.66 16.09
N SER A 131 3.57 -19.74 16.54
CA SER A 131 2.46 -20.09 17.42
C SER A 131 1.39 -20.96 16.74
N ARG A 132 1.33 -20.96 15.40
CA ARG A 132 0.36 -21.71 14.59
C ARG A 132 0.88 -23.07 14.09
N GLY A 133 2.18 -23.34 14.24
CA GLY A 133 2.80 -24.61 13.84
C GLY A 133 4.32 -24.52 13.73
N THR A 134 4.94 -25.54 13.17
CA THR A 134 6.40 -25.60 12.97
C THR A 134 6.77 -24.99 11.62
N LEU A 135 7.68 -24.02 11.62
CA LEU A 135 8.23 -23.46 10.38
C LEU A 135 9.07 -24.51 9.67
N GLN A 136 8.89 -24.65 8.35
CA GLN A 136 9.79 -25.42 7.52
C GLN A 136 11.12 -24.67 7.37
N GLU A 137 12.20 -25.28 7.84
CA GLU A 137 13.55 -24.75 7.66
C GLU A 137 13.94 -24.75 6.17
N ASP A 138 14.76 -23.78 5.78
CA ASP A 138 15.30 -23.62 4.42
C ASP A 138 14.28 -23.46 3.28
N PHE A 139 13.00 -23.21 3.61
CA PHE A 139 11.99 -22.83 2.63
C PHE A 139 12.03 -21.32 2.38
N ALA A 140 12.53 -20.90 1.23
CA ALA A 140 12.51 -19.50 0.82
C ALA A 140 12.07 -19.38 -0.64
N VAL A 141 10.92 -18.74 -0.85
CA VAL A 141 10.53 -18.22 -2.16
C VAL A 141 10.76 -16.72 -2.14
N GLU A 142 11.75 -16.26 -2.90
CA GLU A 142 12.07 -14.84 -3.11
C GLU A 142 11.96 -14.50 -4.60
N ARG A 143 11.61 -13.25 -4.94
CA ARG A 143 11.48 -12.80 -6.33
C ARG A 143 11.82 -11.31 -6.47
N GLY A 144 12.39 -10.95 -7.63
CA GLY A 144 12.60 -9.56 -8.05
C GLY A 144 13.96 -8.98 -7.69
N MET A 145 14.33 -7.90 -8.39
CA MET A 145 15.47 -7.06 -8.00
C MET A 145 14.98 -5.96 -7.07
N ALA A 146 15.61 -5.85 -5.91
CA ALA A 146 15.29 -4.80 -4.96
C ALA A 146 15.89 -3.45 -5.40
N ASN A 147 15.26 -2.34 -5.03
CA ASN A 147 15.80 -1.00 -5.20
C ASN A 147 16.96 -0.74 -4.21
N ILE A 148 17.52 0.48 -4.22
CA ILE A 148 18.65 0.85 -3.34
C ILE A 148 18.35 0.74 -1.83
N HIS A 149 17.06 0.72 -1.46
CA HIS A 149 16.59 0.52 -0.08
C HIS A 149 16.17 -0.92 0.18
N ALA A 150 16.58 -1.83 -0.69
CA ALA A 150 16.17 -3.22 -0.71
C ALA A 150 14.64 -3.40 -0.78
N GLN A 151 13.88 -2.49 -1.39
CA GLN A 151 12.43 -2.64 -1.58
C GLN A 151 12.08 -3.11 -2.99
N THR A 152 11.00 -3.88 -3.10
CA THR A 152 10.35 -4.19 -4.37
C THR A 152 8.97 -3.52 -4.37
N LYS A 153 7.87 -4.29 -4.41
CA LYS A 153 6.52 -3.83 -4.09
C LYS A 153 6.25 -3.81 -2.58
N TRP A 154 7.04 -4.58 -1.83
CA TRP A 154 7.10 -4.66 -0.38
C TRP A 154 8.56 -4.93 0.01
N PHE A 155 8.90 -4.83 1.30
CA PHE A 155 10.29 -4.83 1.76
C PHE A 155 11.02 -6.13 1.36
N GLY A 156 12.03 -6.02 0.49
CA GLY A 156 12.67 -7.12 -0.21
C GLY A 156 13.28 -8.19 0.69
N PRO A 157 14.04 -7.85 1.76
CA PRO A 157 14.56 -8.84 2.72
C PRO A 157 13.47 -9.69 3.38
N HIS A 158 12.24 -9.19 3.39
CA HIS A 158 11.05 -9.85 3.93
C HIS A 158 10.01 -10.14 2.84
N ARG A 159 10.38 -10.07 1.57
CA ARG A 159 9.49 -10.47 0.48
C ARG A 159 9.60 -11.99 0.28
N ARG A 160 9.01 -12.74 1.21
CA ARG A 160 9.10 -14.21 1.24
C ARG A 160 7.81 -14.86 1.71
N ILE A 161 7.70 -16.14 1.38
CA ILE A 161 6.65 -17.04 1.87
C ILE A 161 7.23 -18.00 2.89
N LEU A 162 6.58 -18.11 4.04
CA LEU A 162 6.85 -19.13 5.05
C LEU A 162 5.91 -20.32 4.84
N ALA A 163 6.42 -21.53 5.06
CA ALA A 163 5.62 -22.75 5.17
C ALA A 163 5.54 -23.17 6.64
N ILE A 164 4.32 -23.29 7.18
CA ILE A 164 4.03 -23.63 8.56
C ILE A 164 3.27 -24.96 8.59
N HIS A 165 3.86 -25.97 9.23
CA HIS A 165 3.29 -27.31 9.37
C HIS A 165 2.58 -27.46 10.72
N ALA A 166 1.34 -27.91 10.68
CA ALA A 166 0.55 -28.31 11.84
C ALA A 166 -0.11 -29.68 11.57
N PRO A 167 -0.59 -30.41 12.60
CA PRO A 167 -1.24 -31.70 12.37
C PRO A 167 -2.38 -31.61 11.34
N GLY A 168 -2.22 -32.28 10.20
CA GLY A 168 -3.18 -32.31 9.09
C GLY A 168 -3.29 -31.03 8.27
N ARG A 169 -2.45 -30.02 8.50
CA ARG A 169 -2.57 -28.71 7.86
C ARG A 169 -1.21 -28.12 7.49
N LEU A 170 -1.11 -27.63 6.26
CA LEU A 170 -0.04 -26.76 5.80
C LEU A 170 -0.58 -25.35 5.63
N THR A 171 0.10 -24.36 6.21
CA THR A 171 -0.16 -22.95 5.96
C THR A 171 1.00 -22.35 5.17
N LEU A 172 0.70 -21.70 4.05
CA LEU A 172 1.65 -20.83 3.37
C LEU A 172 1.30 -19.39 3.73
N ALA A 173 2.26 -18.61 4.21
CA ALA A 173 2.01 -17.26 4.69
C ALA A 173 3.04 -16.27 4.16
N THR A 174 2.61 -15.05 3.88
CA THR A 174 3.53 -13.94 3.65
C THR A 174 4.24 -13.57 4.96
N ASP A 175 5.50 -13.18 4.86
CA ASP A 175 6.27 -12.68 5.99
C ASP A 175 6.97 -11.38 5.61
N GLY A 176 6.19 -10.32 5.45
CA GLY A 176 6.77 -9.01 5.19
C GLY A 176 5.85 -7.95 4.65
N LEU A 177 4.58 -8.23 4.31
CA LEU A 177 3.67 -7.24 3.73
C LEU A 177 3.47 -6.09 4.71
N SER A 178 3.41 -6.42 6.00
CA SER A 178 3.34 -5.49 7.12
C SER A 178 4.69 -4.90 7.55
N THR A 179 5.78 -5.13 6.81
CA THR A 179 7.05 -4.47 7.13
C THR A 179 6.88 -2.98 6.90
N PRO A 180 7.20 -2.12 7.89
CA PRO A 180 7.16 -0.69 7.70
C PRO A 180 7.87 -0.26 6.41
N TRP A 181 7.30 0.71 5.71
CA TRP A 181 7.93 1.20 4.49
C TRP A 181 9.26 1.87 4.83
N ALA A 182 10.32 1.52 4.09
CA ALA A 182 11.44 2.43 3.91
C ALA A 182 10.94 3.64 3.11
N GLY A 183 11.47 4.82 3.39
CA GLY A 183 11.03 6.05 2.70
C GLY A 183 9.90 6.82 3.36
N ILE A 184 9.07 6.16 4.16
CA ILE A 184 7.88 6.76 4.75
C ILE A 184 8.08 6.87 6.25
N SER A 185 8.00 8.09 6.76
CA SER A 185 8.18 8.38 8.18
C SER A 185 6.98 8.07 9.05
N GLU A 186 5.82 8.00 8.42
CA GLU A 186 4.56 7.74 9.03
C GLU A 186 4.65 6.43 9.83
N PRO A 187 4.05 6.39 11.03
CA PRO A 187 4.05 5.20 11.86
C PRO A 187 3.03 4.20 11.31
N GLU A 188 3.36 3.54 10.21
CA GLU A 188 2.51 2.58 9.53
C GLU A 188 3.23 1.26 9.22
N ASN A 189 2.46 0.16 9.27
CA ASN A 189 2.96 -1.18 9.00
C ASN A 189 2.75 -1.56 7.53
N GLY A 190 3.60 -1.05 6.62
CA GLY A 190 3.64 -1.54 5.24
C GLY A 190 2.28 -1.54 4.53
N VAL A 191 1.93 -2.67 3.92
CA VAL A 191 0.65 -2.95 3.25
C VAL A 191 -0.50 -3.20 4.24
N GLU A 192 -0.23 -3.11 5.54
CA GLU A 192 -1.19 -3.20 6.64
C GLU A 192 -1.95 -4.53 6.74
N CYS A 193 -1.37 -5.63 6.24
CA CYS A 193 -1.89 -6.99 6.41
C CYS A 193 -0.79 -8.04 6.26
N GLU A 194 -1.13 -9.29 6.56
CA GLU A 194 -0.43 -10.46 5.99
C GLU A 194 -1.45 -11.41 5.34
N LEU A 195 -1.02 -12.08 4.28
CA LEU A 195 -1.81 -13.06 3.56
C LEU A 195 -1.41 -14.48 3.95
N PHE A 196 -2.37 -15.40 3.92
CA PHE A 196 -2.07 -16.83 4.03
C PHE A 196 -3.01 -17.71 3.20
N MET A 197 -2.53 -18.88 2.83
CA MET A 197 -3.30 -19.99 2.27
C MET A 197 -3.22 -21.18 3.22
N GLU A 198 -4.27 -22.00 3.26
CA GLU A 198 -4.25 -23.26 4.00
C GLU A 198 -4.60 -24.44 3.10
N PHE A 199 -3.86 -25.52 3.29
CA PHE A 199 -3.99 -26.77 2.56
C PHE A 199 -4.02 -27.94 3.54
N ASP A 200 -4.62 -29.04 3.10
CA ASP A 200 -4.42 -30.34 3.73
C ASP A 200 -2.97 -30.78 3.48
N ALA A 201 -2.21 -31.03 4.55
CA ALA A 201 -0.80 -31.39 4.47
C ALA A 201 -0.53 -32.66 3.66
N ALA A 202 -1.51 -33.57 3.55
CA ALA A 202 -1.35 -34.82 2.79
C ALA A 202 -1.53 -34.64 1.27
N ARG A 203 -1.99 -33.47 0.80
CA ARG A 203 -2.38 -33.24 -0.60
C ARG A 203 -1.31 -32.61 -1.48
N LEU A 204 -0.27 -32.03 -0.91
CA LEU A 204 0.77 -31.33 -1.66
C LEU A 204 2.12 -32.00 -1.47
N ASP A 205 2.81 -32.26 -2.58
CA ASP A 205 4.23 -32.58 -2.57
C ASP A 205 5.08 -31.29 -2.60
N THR A 206 6.40 -31.41 -2.54
CA THR A 206 7.31 -30.27 -2.52
C THR A 206 7.10 -29.32 -3.71
N ALA A 207 6.92 -29.86 -4.91
CA ALA A 207 6.71 -29.06 -6.12
C ALA A 207 5.37 -28.29 -6.06
N GLY A 208 4.31 -28.92 -5.55
CA GLY A 208 3.03 -28.27 -5.30
C GLY A 208 3.14 -27.14 -4.27
N ILE A 209 3.87 -27.36 -3.17
CA ILE A 209 4.13 -26.34 -2.14
C ILE A 209 4.84 -25.13 -2.76
N GLU A 210 5.91 -25.36 -3.53
CA GLU A 210 6.65 -24.29 -4.22
C GLU A 210 5.77 -23.53 -5.22
N ASN A 211 4.92 -24.24 -5.98
CA ASN A 211 4.02 -23.62 -6.94
C ASN A 211 2.99 -22.70 -6.25
N TRP A 212 2.36 -23.16 -5.16
CA TRP A 212 1.41 -22.35 -4.40
C TRP A 212 2.08 -21.18 -3.68
N ALA A 213 3.30 -21.35 -3.19
CA ALA A 213 4.08 -20.25 -2.60
C ALA A 213 4.45 -19.19 -3.65
N ASN A 214 4.85 -19.62 -4.85
CA ASN A 214 5.08 -18.72 -5.99
C ASN A 214 3.80 -17.99 -6.43
N LEU A 215 2.63 -18.61 -6.30
CA LEU A 215 1.38 -17.90 -6.51
C LEU A 215 1.12 -16.88 -5.40
N LEU A 216 1.28 -17.27 -4.13
CA LEU A 216 1.02 -16.40 -2.99
C LEU A 216 1.93 -15.16 -2.99
N ILE A 217 3.19 -15.28 -3.43
CA ILE A 217 4.08 -14.11 -3.57
C ILE A 217 3.59 -13.15 -4.65
N ASN A 218 3.05 -13.66 -5.77
CA ASN A 218 2.45 -12.83 -6.82
C ASN A 218 1.14 -12.18 -6.35
N ILE A 219 0.36 -12.85 -5.52
CA ILE A 219 -0.84 -12.26 -4.89
C ILE A 219 -0.41 -11.16 -3.91
N GLY A 220 0.61 -11.40 -3.09
CA GLY A 220 1.19 -10.38 -2.20
C GLY A 220 1.66 -9.14 -2.97
N ASP A 221 2.31 -9.33 -4.12
CA ASP A 221 2.66 -8.24 -5.03
C ASP A 221 1.46 -7.45 -5.54
N LEU A 222 0.39 -8.13 -5.96
CA LEU A 222 -0.84 -7.46 -6.40
C LEU A 222 -1.54 -6.72 -5.26
N VAL A 223 -1.48 -7.27 -4.04
CA VAL A 223 -2.04 -6.63 -2.85
C VAL A 223 -1.20 -5.41 -2.44
N ALA A 224 0.12 -5.46 -2.58
CA ALA A 224 1.00 -4.33 -2.34
C ALA A 224 0.84 -3.21 -3.37
N ASP A 225 0.63 -3.55 -4.64
CA ASP A 225 0.29 -2.59 -5.70
C ASP A 225 -1.16 -2.06 -5.56
N GLY A 226 -2.04 -2.87 -4.99
CA GLY A 226 -3.46 -2.58 -4.81
C GLY A 226 -3.69 -1.64 -3.64
N HIS A 227 -4.14 -0.42 -3.89
CA HIS A 227 -4.48 0.51 -2.81
C HIS A 227 -5.63 -0.02 -1.95
N CYS A 228 -5.37 -0.18 -0.64
CA CYS A 228 -6.36 -0.45 0.41
C CYS A 228 -7.11 -1.79 0.33
N VAL A 229 -6.51 -2.85 -0.24
CA VAL A 229 -7.15 -4.18 -0.33
C VAL A 229 -7.63 -4.70 1.02
N ALA A 230 -6.85 -4.50 2.10
CA ALA A 230 -7.26 -4.91 3.45
C ALA A 230 -8.55 -4.22 3.92
N ARG A 231 -8.73 -2.94 3.59
CA ARG A 231 -9.95 -2.18 3.89
C ARG A 231 -11.14 -2.70 3.09
N ASP A 232 -10.94 -3.05 1.83
CA ASP A 232 -12.00 -3.62 1.00
C ASP A 232 -12.42 -5.01 1.50
N VAL A 233 -11.47 -5.85 1.90
CA VAL A 233 -11.76 -7.14 2.56
C VAL A 233 -12.51 -6.92 3.87
N GLU A 234 -12.11 -5.96 4.71
CA GLU A 234 -12.82 -5.66 5.96
C GLU A 234 -14.26 -5.19 5.71
N LYS A 235 -14.46 -4.27 4.76
CA LYS A 235 -15.77 -3.71 4.40
C LYS A 235 -16.72 -4.80 3.86
N HIS A 236 -16.20 -5.69 3.02
CA HIS A 236 -17.03 -6.66 2.27
C HIS A 236 -17.03 -8.07 2.89
N GLY A 237 -16.15 -8.35 3.86
CA GLY A 237 -15.90 -9.66 4.47
C GLY A 237 -15.08 -10.60 3.58
N ALA A 238 -15.39 -10.63 2.28
CA ALA A 238 -14.62 -11.33 1.26
C ALA A 238 -14.79 -10.66 -0.11
N ILE A 239 -13.78 -10.77 -0.97
CA ILE A 239 -13.75 -10.20 -2.32
C ILE A 239 -13.22 -11.23 -3.34
N LEU A 240 -13.72 -11.18 -4.57
CA LEU A 240 -13.10 -11.84 -5.71
C LEU A 240 -11.93 -10.96 -6.19
N PHE A 241 -10.71 -11.46 -6.03
CA PHE A 241 -9.52 -10.62 -6.18
C PHE A 241 -8.91 -10.71 -7.57
N CYS A 242 -8.41 -11.89 -7.97
CA CYS A 242 -7.76 -12.07 -9.26
C CYS A 242 -8.11 -13.41 -9.90
N ARG A 243 -7.85 -13.51 -11.22
CA ARG A 243 -7.92 -14.75 -11.98
C ARG A 243 -6.58 -15.46 -11.95
N LEU A 244 -6.62 -16.79 -11.97
CA LEU A 244 -5.46 -17.67 -12.07
C LEU A 244 -5.24 -18.08 -13.53
N THR A 245 -3.99 -18.42 -13.85
CA THR A 245 -3.64 -19.02 -15.15
C THR A 245 -4.09 -20.49 -15.20
N GLU A 246 -4.07 -21.08 -16.39
CA GLU A 246 -4.45 -22.48 -16.62
C GLU A 246 -3.57 -23.47 -15.84
N ASP A 247 -2.38 -23.04 -15.38
CA ASP A 247 -1.46 -23.84 -14.56
C ASP A 247 -2.05 -24.29 -13.21
N TYR A 248 -3.12 -23.63 -12.76
CA TYR A 248 -3.77 -23.90 -11.46
C TYR A 248 -5.11 -24.62 -11.59
N LEU A 249 -5.49 -25.08 -12.79
CA LEU A 249 -6.73 -25.81 -12.99
C LEU A 249 -6.83 -27.01 -12.01
N PRO A 250 -8.01 -27.25 -11.41
CA PRO A 250 -9.29 -26.64 -11.72
C PRO A 250 -9.56 -25.28 -11.03
N MET A 251 -8.62 -24.75 -10.24
CA MET A 251 -8.78 -23.44 -9.60
C MET A 251 -8.57 -22.33 -10.64
N SER A 252 -9.50 -21.38 -10.70
CA SER A 252 -9.49 -20.30 -11.69
C SER A 252 -9.47 -18.90 -11.06
N ARG A 253 -9.73 -18.76 -9.76
CA ARG A 253 -9.81 -17.46 -9.08
C ARG A 253 -9.27 -17.52 -7.65
N ILE A 254 -8.88 -16.35 -7.15
CA ILE A 254 -8.56 -16.12 -5.74
C ILE A 254 -9.67 -15.31 -5.09
N VAL A 255 -10.18 -15.83 -3.98
CA VAL A 255 -10.95 -15.06 -3.01
C VAL A 255 -10.01 -14.59 -1.90
N LEU A 256 -10.05 -13.31 -1.57
CA LEU A 256 -9.46 -12.79 -0.34
C LEU A 256 -10.57 -12.60 0.69
N SER A 257 -10.34 -13.07 1.92
CA SER A 257 -11.34 -13.03 2.99
C SER A 257 -10.72 -12.69 4.33
N ARG A 258 -11.50 -12.02 5.17
CA ARG A 258 -11.06 -11.64 6.51
C ARG A 258 -10.88 -12.89 7.37
N ASP A 259 -9.74 -13.02 8.02
CA ASP A 259 -9.54 -13.98 9.11
C ASP A 259 -9.77 -13.30 10.47
N ALA A 260 -10.16 -14.07 11.48
CA ALA A 260 -10.32 -13.53 12.83
C ALA A 260 -8.98 -13.19 13.50
N GLY A 261 -7.89 -13.80 13.03
CA GLY A 261 -6.54 -13.56 13.52
C GLY A 261 -5.99 -12.20 13.11
N ARG A 262 -5.08 -11.70 13.94
CA ARG A 262 -4.27 -10.50 13.70
C ARG A 262 -2.87 -10.75 14.23
N ILE A 263 -1.88 -10.07 13.67
CA ILE A 263 -0.51 -10.11 14.17
C ILE A 263 -0.33 -8.91 15.08
N ASP A 264 -0.26 -9.16 16.39
CA ASP A 264 0.03 -8.15 17.40
C ASP A 264 1.55 -7.98 17.58
N GLY A 265 1.97 -6.93 18.30
CA GLY A 265 3.38 -6.69 18.64
C GLY A 265 4.23 -6.15 17.49
N LEU A 266 3.62 -5.83 16.34
CA LEU A 266 4.27 -5.07 15.28
C LEU A 266 4.53 -3.61 15.73
N PRO A 267 5.54 -2.92 15.14
CA PRO A 267 5.99 -1.61 15.59
C PRO A 267 4.91 -0.53 15.64
N PHE A 268 3.94 -0.57 14.71
CA PHE A 268 2.91 0.46 14.59
C PHE A 268 1.48 -0.07 14.80
N GLY A 269 1.34 -1.06 15.67
CA GLY A 269 0.05 -1.68 16.01
C GLY A 269 -0.21 -2.96 15.24
N SER A 270 -1.35 -3.60 15.50
CA SER A 270 -1.67 -4.90 14.91
C SER A 270 -2.07 -4.79 13.44
N VAL A 271 -1.76 -5.81 12.64
CA VAL A 271 -2.31 -5.94 11.27
C VAL A 271 -3.26 -7.14 11.17
N PRO A 272 -4.35 -7.05 10.39
CA PRO A 272 -5.24 -8.17 10.11
C PRO A 272 -4.56 -9.25 9.29
N LEU A 273 -5.06 -10.48 9.46
CA LEU A 273 -4.79 -11.56 8.52
C LEU A 273 -5.88 -11.63 7.45
N ILE A 274 -5.45 -11.91 6.22
CA ILE A 274 -6.34 -12.14 5.09
C ILE A 274 -6.06 -13.53 4.53
N ARG A 275 -7.10 -14.35 4.46
CA ARG A 275 -7.02 -15.68 3.86
C ARG A 275 -7.22 -15.58 2.36
N ALA A 276 -6.23 -16.03 1.60
CA ALA A 276 -6.32 -16.28 0.17
C ALA A 276 -6.83 -17.71 -0.08
N THR A 277 -7.96 -17.82 -0.76
CA THR A 277 -8.61 -19.10 -1.06
C THR A 277 -8.74 -19.28 -2.57
N PRO A 278 -7.99 -20.22 -3.18
CA PRO A 278 -8.21 -20.62 -4.56
C PRO A 278 -9.58 -21.29 -4.71
N ILE A 279 -10.37 -20.85 -5.69
CA ILE A 279 -11.67 -21.40 -6.03
C ILE A 279 -11.75 -21.75 -7.53
N ALA A 280 -12.57 -22.73 -7.85
CA ALA A 280 -12.95 -23.07 -9.22
C ALA A 280 -14.16 -22.22 -9.67
N GLU A 281 -14.29 -21.99 -10.98
CA GLU A 281 -15.39 -21.18 -11.54
C GLU A 281 -16.77 -21.75 -11.17
N ALA A 282 -16.89 -23.09 -11.14
CA ALA A 282 -18.11 -23.79 -10.76
C ALA A 282 -18.61 -23.44 -9.34
N GLU A 283 -17.75 -22.93 -8.46
CA GLU A 283 -18.15 -22.57 -7.09
C GLU A 283 -18.95 -21.26 -7.04
N ILE A 284 -18.75 -20.38 -8.02
CA ILE A 284 -19.46 -19.11 -8.20
C ILE A 284 -20.41 -19.12 -9.41
N GLU A 285 -20.60 -20.27 -10.05
CA GLU A 285 -21.51 -20.38 -11.19
C GLU A 285 -22.93 -19.93 -10.80
N GLY A 286 -23.53 -19.11 -11.68
CA GLY A 286 -24.86 -18.53 -11.47
C GLY A 286 -24.94 -17.45 -10.39
N GLN A 287 -23.82 -17.03 -9.80
CA GLN A 287 -23.78 -15.87 -8.89
C GLN A 287 -23.73 -14.56 -9.66
N ASP A 288 -24.35 -13.53 -9.09
CA ASP A 288 -24.19 -12.16 -9.56
C ASP A 288 -22.78 -11.64 -9.19
N LEU A 289 -22.09 -11.07 -10.17
CA LEU A 289 -20.75 -10.52 -10.04
C LEU A 289 -20.75 -8.99 -10.20
N SER A 290 -21.92 -8.36 -10.25
CA SER A 290 -22.08 -6.92 -10.48
C SER A 290 -21.86 -6.07 -9.23
N ASP A 291 -21.85 -6.66 -8.04
CA ASP A 291 -21.52 -5.94 -6.81
C ASP A 291 -20.03 -5.60 -6.74
N ASP A 292 -19.71 -4.57 -5.95
CA ASP A 292 -18.32 -4.15 -5.73
C ASP A 292 -17.49 -5.38 -5.33
N TRP A 293 -16.42 -5.62 -6.09
CA TRP A 293 -15.49 -6.72 -5.90
C TRP A 293 -16.07 -8.14 -6.02
N GLY A 294 -17.28 -8.32 -6.57
CA GLY A 294 -17.92 -9.64 -6.64
C GLY A 294 -18.10 -10.28 -5.26
N ALA A 295 -18.31 -9.46 -4.23
CA ALA A 295 -18.21 -9.86 -2.84
C ALA A 295 -19.28 -10.89 -2.43
N ALA A 296 -20.50 -10.80 -2.98
CA ALA A 296 -21.55 -11.78 -2.76
C ALA A 296 -21.15 -13.17 -3.25
N ALA A 297 -20.58 -13.25 -4.46
CA ALA A 297 -20.09 -14.51 -5.02
C ALA A 297 -18.90 -15.07 -4.22
N ALA A 298 -17.98 -14.21 -3.78
CA ALA A 298 -16.87 -14.61 -2.90
C ALA A 298 -17.39 -15.26 -1.61
N ARG A 299 -18.29 -14.58 -0.87
CA ARG A 299 -18.88 -15.12 0.37
C ARG A 299 -19.64 -16.41 0.14
N HIS A 300 -20.36 -16.53 -0.98
CA HIS A 300 -21.06 -17.76 -1.36
C HIS A 300 -20.11 -18.94 -1.57
N ALA A 301 -19.01 -18.72 -2.31
CA ALA A 301 -18.01 -19.76 -2.53
C ALA A 301 -17.36 -20.24 -1.22
N LEU A 302 -17.03 -19.31 -0.32
CA LEU A 302 -16.47 -19.64 0.99
C LEU A 302 -17.45 -20.41 1.86
N ALA A 303 -18.73 -20.01 1.87
CA ALA A 303 -19.78 -20.68 2.64
C ALA A 303 -19.97 -22.14 2.21
N LYS A 304 -19.88 -22.45 0.91
CA LYS A 304 -19.90 -23.84 0.39
C LYS A 304 -18.77 -24.69 0.95
N ARG A 305 -17.62 -24.10 1.26
CA ARG A 305 -16.46 -24.76 1.88
C ARG A 305 -16.48 -24.75 3.41
N GLY A 306 -17.53 -24.17 4.03
CA GLY A 306 -17.59 -23.99 5.48
C GLY A 306 -16.63 -22.95 6.03
N ILE A 307 -16.11 -22.07 5.17
CA ILE A 307 -15.25 -20.94 5.54
C ILE A 307 -16.15 -19.73 5.79
N ARG A 308 -15.98 -19.09 6.96
CA ARG A 308 -16.76 -17.93 7.39
C ARG A 308 -15.94 -16.66 7.36
#